data_AF-A0A1Y2BTA8-F1
#
_entry.id   AF-A0A1Y2BTA8-F1
#
_cell.length_a   1.000
_cell.length_b   1.000
_cell.length_c   1.000
_cell.angle_alpha   90.00
_cell.angle_beta   90.00
_cell.angle_gamma   90.00
#
_symmetry.space_group_name_H-M   'P 1'
#
loop_
_entity.id
_entity.type
_entity.pdbx_description
1 polymer ?
#
loop_
_entity_poly.entity_id
_entity_poly.type
_entity_poly.pdbx_seq_one_letter_code
_entity_poly.pdbx_strand_id
1 'polypeptide(L)'
;MNQFTLSALRTNRSALARAITLVESTRPDHRHQAQKLLSSVLSSPPSFPHMSPPRKDSFRIGLSGSPGVGKSSFIETFGMFLINKGHKVAVLAVDPSSARTGGSILGELNETA
;
A
#
# COMPACT_ATOMS: atom_id res chain seq x y z
N MET A 1 -3.58 -21.08 2.36
CA MET A 1 -4.27 -19.79 2.59
C MET A 1 -5.44 -19.75 1.63
N ASN A 2 -6.64 -19.43 2.09
CA ASN A 2 -7.87 -19.72 1.33
C ASN A 2 -8.26 -18.55 0.43
N GLN A 3 -9.02 -18.80 -0.65
CA GLN A 3 -9.51 -17.73 -1.55
C GLN A 3 -10.30 -16.64 -0.81
N PHE A 4 -11.03 -17.00 0.25
CA PHE A 4 -11.75 -16.07 1.12
C PHE A 4 -10.82 -15.04 1.80
N THR A 5 -9.59 -15.43 2.12
CA THR A 5 -8.60 -14.52 2.74
C THR A 5 -8.11 -13.50 1.72
N LEU A 6 -7.91 -13.91 0.47
CA LEU A 6 -7.47 -13.02 -0.61
C LEU A 6 -8.57 -12.04 -1.05
N SER A 7 -9.84 -12.49 -1.10
CA SER A 7 -10.97 -11.61 -1.41
C SER A 7 -11.22 -10.58 -0.30
N ALA A 8 -10.98 -10.93 0.96
CA ALA A 8 -11.04 -9.99 2.08
C ALA A 8 -10.00 -8.87 1.95
N LEU A 9 -8.79 -9.15 1.44
CA LEU A 9 -7.78 -8.10 1.22
C LEU A 9 -8.20 -7.06 0.18
N ARG A 10 -9.06 -7.42 -0.78
CA ARG A 10 -9.53 -6.50 -1.84
C ARG A 10 -10.63 -5.55 -1.36
N THR A 11 -11.34 -5.91 -0.29
CA THR A 11 -12.57 -5.23 0.14
C THR A 11 -12.50 -4.66 1.55
N ASN A 12 -11.65 -5.22 2.43
CA ASN A 12 -11.57 -4.87 3.84
C ASN A 12 -10.24 -4.18 4.17
N ARG A 13 -10.31 -2.87 4.46
CA ARG A 13 -9.15 -2.05 4.85
C ARG A 13 -8.44 -2.58 6.11
N SER A 14 -9.18 -3.11 7.08
CA SER A 14 -8.60 -3.65 8.32
C SER A 14 -7.83 -4.95 8.06
N ALA A 15 -8.34 -5.80 7.16
CA ALA A 15 -7.62 -7.01 6.73
C ALA A 15 -6.34 -6.64 5.98
N LEU A 16 -6.38 -5.64 5.10
CA LEU A 16 -5.21 -5.11 4.41
C LEU A 16 -4.17 -4.53 5.38
N ALA A 17 -4.59 -3.72 6.36
CA ALA A 17 -3.70 -3.16 7.35
C ALA A 17 -2.96 -4.26 8.15
N ARG A 18 -3.70 -5.28 8.64
CA ARG A 18 -3.09 -6.43 9.34
C ARG A 18 -2.12 -7.21 8.46
N ALA A 19 -2.43 -7.37 7.18
CA ALA A 19 -1.54 -8.01 6.22
C ALA A 19 -0.25 -7.21 6.03
N ILE A 20 -0.33 -5.88 5.90
CA ILE A 20 0.85 -5.01 5.82
C ILE A 20 1.69 -5.14 7.08
N THR A 21 1.08 -5.04 8.28
CA THR A 21 1.77 -5.23 9.55
C THR A 21 2.45 -6.60 9.67
N LEU A 22 1.81 -7.66 9.18
CA LEU A 22 2.39 -9.00 9.15
C LEU A 22 3.64 -9.05 8.25
N VAL A 23 3.59 -8.39 7.09
CA VAL A 23 4.71 -8.30 6.15
C VAL A 23 5.86 -7.43 6.68
N GLU A 24 5.55 -6.34 7.38
CA GLU A 24 6.55 -5.44 7.98
C GLU A 24 7.18 -6.01 9.26
N SER A 25 6.59 -7.04 9.85
CA SER A 25 7.06 -7.59 11.12
C SER A 25 8.44 -8.25 11.01
N THR A 26 9.32 -7.91 11.95
CA THR A 26 10.66 -8.50 12.04
C THR A 26 10.67 -9.87 12.73
N ARG A 27 9.57 -10.30 13.34
CA ARG A 27 9.49 -11.56 14.12
C ARG A 27 9.63 -12.80 13.23
N PRO A 28 10.42 -13.82 13.62
CA PRO A 28 10.67 -15.00 12.78
C PRO A 28 9.42 -15.81 12.42
N ASP A 29 8.48 -15.95 13.37
CA ASP A 29 7.20 -16.65 13.17
C ASP A 29 6.32 -15.95 12.13
N HIS A 30 6.32 -14.62 12.12
CA HIS A 30 5.58 -13.81 11.15
C HIS A 30 6.16 -13.90 9.74
N ARG A 31 7.49 -13.97 9.58
CA ARG A 31 8.13 -14.01 8.25
C ARG A 31 7.61 -15.16 7.38
N HIS A 32 7.48 -16.35 7.96
CA HIS A 32 6.98 -17.51 7.22
C HIS A 32 5.50 -17.37 6.83
N GLN A 33 4.69 -16.76 7.70
CA GLN A 33 3.29 -16.46 7.40
C GLN A 33 3.17 -15.37 6.31
N ALA A 34 3.98 -14.32 6.39
CA ALA A 34 4.06 -13.24 5.41
C ALA A 34 4.47 -13.75 4.03
N GLN A 35 5.47 -14.62 3.95
CA GLN A 35 5.94 -15.19 2.69
C GLN A 35 4.83 -16.04 2.03
N LYS A 36 4.13 -16.88 2.80
CA LYS A 36 2.96 -17.64 2.31
C LYS A 36 1.84 -16.73 1.82
N LEU A 37 1.57 -15.64 2.53
CA LEU A 37 0.56 -14.65 2.14
C LEU A 37 0.94 -13.97 0.83
N LEU A 38 2.17 -13.46 0.71
CA LEU A 38 2.67 -12.80 -0.49
C LEU A 38 2.65 -13.71 -1.72
N SER A 39 3.11 -14.96 -1.59
CA SER A 39 3.02 -15.94 -2.68
C SER A 39 1.58 -16.14 -3.13
N SER A 40 0.63 -16.23 -2.19
CA SER A 40 -0.79 -16.40 -2.50
C SER A 40 -1.39 -15.18 -3.22
N VAL A 41 -0.98 -13.97 -2.85
CA VAL A 41 -1.41 -12.72 -3.51
C VAL A 41 -0.83 -12.60 -4.91
N LEU A 42 0.46 -12.90 -5.09
CA LEU A 42 1.14 -12.80 -6.39
C LEU A 42 0.65 -13.85 -7.40
N SER A 43 0.24 -15.02 -6.93
CA SER A 43 -0.37 -16.07 -7.77
C SER A 43 -1.86 -15.84 -8.05
N SER A 44 -2.48 -14.80 -7.47
CA SER A 44 -3.90 -14.52 -7.70
C SER A 44 -4.13 -13.96 -9.11
N PRO A 45 -5.23 -14.34 -9.78
CA PRO A 45 -5.52 -13.84 -11.12
C PRO A 45 -5.74 -12.32 -11.13
N PRO A 46 -5.35 -11.64 -12.22
CA PRO A 46 -5.54 -10.20 -12.37
C PRO A 46 -7.03 -9.87 -12.28
N SER A 47 -7.36 -8.68 -11.77
CA SER A 47 -8.76 -8.28 -11.58
C SER A 47 -9.51 -8.05 -12.89
N PHE A 48 -8.80 -7.94 -14.02
CA PHE A 48 -9.38 -7.76 -15.36
C PHE A 48 -8.86 -8.84 -16.34
N PRO A 49 -9.33 -10.10 -16.22
CA PRO A 49 -8.83 -11.23 -17.03
C PRO A 49 -9.23 -11.14 -18.51
N HIS A 50 -10.24 -10.34 -18.85
CA HIS A 50 -10.79 -10.24 -20.22
C HIS A 50 -10.19 -9.10 -21.06
N MET A 51 -9.22 -8.35 -20.54
CA MET A 51 -8.58 -7.25 -21.27
C MET A 51 -7.27 -7.70 -21.90
N SER A 52 -7.04 -7.36 -23.17
CA SER A 52 -5.83 -7.71 -23.93
C SER A 52 -5.00 -6.44 -24.24
N PRO A 53 -3.77 -6.29 -23.73
CA PRO A 53 -3.05 -7.20 -22.84
C PRO A 53 -3.61 -7.19 -21.40
N PRO A 54 -3.41 -8.27 -20.62
CA PRO A 54 -3.82 -8.33 -19.22
C PRO A 54 -3.17 -7.17 -18.46
N ARG A 55 -4.00 -6.20 -18.04
CA ARG A 55 -3.52 -4.96 -17.44
C ARG A 55 -3.31 -5.17 -15.95
N LYS A 56 -2.21 -4.64 -15.41
CA LYS A 56 -1.99 -4.58 -13.96
C LYS A 56 -3.13 -3.79 -13.31
N ASP A 57 -3.58 -4.25 -12.16
CA ASP A 57 -4.71 -3.67 -11.40
C ASP A 57 -4.44 -2.24 -10.88
N SER A 58 -3.19 -1.75 -10.96
CA SER A 58 -2.77 -0.45 -10.40
C SER A 58 -1.73 0.26 -11.28
N PHE A 59 -1.82 1.60 -11.36
CA PHE A 59 -0.76 2.46 -11.89
C PHE A 59 0.14 2.94 -10.74
N ARG A 60 1.47 2.85 -10.89
CA ARG A 60 2.45 3.18 -9.84
C ARG A 60 3.27 4.40 -10.24
N ILE A 61 3.29 5.43 -9.39
CA ILE A 61 4.01 6.68 -9.61
C ILE A 61 5.01 6.85 -8.46
N GLY A 62 6.28 7.09 -8.78
CA GLY A 62 7.29 7.49 -7.80
C GLY A 62 7.38 9.00 -7.72
N LEU A 63 7.35 9.55 -6.51
CA LEU A 63 7.51 10.98 -6.25
C LEU A 63 8.74 11.19 -5.36
N SER A 64 9.63 12.08 -5.78
CA SER A 64 10.85 12.45 -5.07
C SER A 64 11.09 13.95 -5.17
N GLY A 65 11.89 14.50 -4.28
CA GLY A 65 12.22 15.93 -4.22
C GLY A 65 12.77 16.34 -2.86
N SER A 66 13.44 17.49 -2.81
CA SER A 66 14.04 18.02 -1.57
C SER A 66 13.01 18.20 -0.44
N PRO A 67 13.44 18.17 0.84
CA PRO A 67 12.57 18.56 1.96
C PRO A 67 11.97 19.95 1.72
N GLY A 68 10.68 20.12 2.05
CA GLY A 68 9.99 21.42 1.88
C GLY A 68 9.50 21.77 0.47
N VAL A 69 9.80 20.99 -0.58
CA VAL A 69 9.33 21.28 -1.97
C VAL A 69 7.82 21.12 -2.19
N GLY A 70 7.04 20.81 -1.13
CA GLY A 70 5.59 20.68 -1.23
C GLY A 70 5.08 19.30 -1.67
N LYS A 71 5.89 18.24 -1.58
CA LYS A 71 5.48 16.86 -1.96
C LYS A 71 4.17 16.42 -1.31
N SER A 72 4.01 16.64 -0.01
CA SER A 72 2.81 16.22 0.73
C SER A 72 1.56 16.95 0.24
N SER A 73 1.66 18.26 0.01
CA SER A 73 0.55 19.08 -0.53
C SER A 73 0.19 18.68 -1.97
N PHE A 74 1.20 18.31 -2.78
CA PHE A 74 0.96 17.74 -4.10
C PHE A 74 0.26 16.38 -4.03
N ILE A 75 0.74 15.47 -3.16
CA ILE A 75 0.15 14.13 -2.98
C ILE A 75 -1.31 14.23 -2.56
N GLU A 76 -1.63 15.13 -1.62
CA GLU A 76 -3.00 15.40 -1.18
C GLU A 76 -3.87 15.89 -2.33
N THR A 77 -3.48 16.99 -2.99
CA THR A 77 -4.26 17.60 -4.06
C THR A 77 -4.46 16.64 -5.24
N PHE A 78 -3.39 15.98 -5.67
CA PHE A 78 -3.44 15.02 -6.77
C PHE A 78 -4.23 13.75 -6.39
N GLY A 79 -4.08 13.27 -5.15
CA GLY A 79 -4.84 12.16 -4.61
C GLY A 79 -6.34 12.45 -4.61
N MET A 80 -6.74 13.61 -4.10
CA MET A 80 -8.15 14.04 -4.09
C MET A 80 -8.71 14.18 -5.50
N PHE A 81 -7.93 14.74 -6.44
CA PHE A 81 -8.32 14.80 -7.84
C PHE A 81 -8.61 13.41 -8.43
N LEU A 82 -7.75 12.42 -8.16
CA LEU A 82 -7.94 11.04 -8.63
C LEU A 82 -9.14 10.36 -7.96
N ILE A 83 -9.34 10.58 -6.66
CA ILE A 83 -10.49 10.06 -5.91
C ILE A 83 -11.80 10.63 -6.49
N ASN A 84 -11.84 11.92 -6.79
CA ASN A 84 -12.99 12.58 -7.41
C ASN A 84 -13.30 12.05 -8.82
N LYS A 85 -12.32 11.44 -9.48
CA LYS A 85 -12.50 10.71 -10.75
C LYS A 85 -12.89 9.24 -10.58
N GLY A 86 -13.14 8.78 -9.35
CA GLY A 86 -13.54 7.42 -9.03
C GLY A 86 -12.37 6.43 -8.88
N HIS A 87 -11.13 6.91 -8.84
CA HIS A 87 -9.97 6.03 -8.62
C HIS A 87 -9.77 5.72 -7.14
N LYS A 88 -9.29 4.50 -6.84
CA LYS A 88 -8.76 4.15 -5.52
C LYS A 88 -7.28 4.52 -5.46
N VAL A 89 -6.90 5.37 -4.52
CA VAL A 89 -5.52 5.84 -4.34
C VAL A 89 -4.93 5.24 -3.08
N ALA A 90 -3.66 4.82 -3.15
CA ALA A 90 -2.85 4.42 -2.02
C ALA A 90 -1.51 5.17 -2.08
N VAL A 91 -1.04 5.66 -0.93
CA VAL A 91 0.24 6.36 -0.80
C VAL A 91 1.14 5.51 0.10
N LEU A 92 2.32 5.17 -0.39
CA LEU A 92 3.36 4.49 0.39
C LEU A 92 4.54 5.43 0.57
N ALA A 93 4.80 5.83 1.82
CA ALA A 93 5.97 6.62 2.16
C ALA A 93 7.19 5.70 2.32
N VAL A 94 8.31 6.08 1.71
CA VAL A 94 9.61 5.40 1.89
C VAL A 94 10.57 6.44 2.45
N ASP A 95 10.89 6.33 3.74
CA ASP A 95 11.85 7.19 4.42
C ASP A 95 13.09 6.38 4.86
N PRO A 96 14.28 6.64 4.30
CA PRO A 96 15.51 5.97 4.71
C PRO A 96 15.88 6.24 6.19
N SER A 97 15.37 7.31 6.81
CA SER A 97 15.64 7.62 8.22
C SER A 97 14.96 6.64 9.20
N SER A 98 13.91 5.93 8.74
CA SER A 98 13.08 5.03 9.55
C SER A 98 13.83 3.86 10.19
N ALA A 99 14.97 3.45 9.63
CA ALA A 99 15.84 2.42 10.21
C ALA A 99 16.38 2.80 11.60
N ARG A 100 16.40 4.10 11.93
CA ARG A 100 16.93 4.62 13.21
C ARG A 100 15.83 4.82 14.28
N THR A 101 14.56 4.90 13.89
CA THR A 101 13.43 5.23 14.80
C THR A 101 12.42 4.10 15.01
N GLY A 102 12.52 3.01 14.25
CA GLY A 102 11.62 1.85 14.40
C GLY A 102 10.29 1.96 13.65
N GLY A 103 10.15 2.95 12.76
CA GLY A 103 8.94 3.19 11.96
C GLY A 103 7.89 4.05 12.70
N SER A 104 6.85 4.48 11.97
CA SER A 104 5.72 5.24 12.54
C SER A 104 4.45 4.40 12.51
N ILE A 105 3.77 4.27 13.65
CA ILE A 105 2.52 3.52 13.80
C ILE A 105 1.31 4.34 13.29
N LEU A 106 1.39 5.67 13.36
CA LEU A 106 0.26 6.57 13.08
C LEU A 106 0.44 7.42 11.81
N GLY A 107 1.63 7.38 11.19
CA GLY A 107 1.99 8.31 10.11
C GLY A 107 2.18 9.74 10.63
N GLU A 108 2.95 10.55 9.91
CA GLU A 108 3.00 12.00 10.17
C GLU A 108 1.73 12.63 9.57
N LEU A 109 0.77 12.99 10.43
CA LEU A 109 -0.27 13.97 10.13
C LEU A 109 0.14 15.29 10.77
N ASN A 110 0.72 16.18 9.98
CA ASN A 110 0.85 17.58 10.39
C ASN A 110 -0.50 18.26 10.15
N GLU A 111 -1.37 18.20 11.16
CA GLU A 111 -2.43 19.20 11.32
C GLU A 111 -1.75 20.52 11.69
N THR A 112 -1.67 21.44 10.72
CA THR A 112 -1.57 22.87 11.01
C THR A 112 -2.87 23.49 10.54
N ALA A 113 -3.73 23.79 11.52
CA ALA A 113 -4.87 24.67 11.39
C ALA A 113 -4.42 26.14 11.27
#